data_AF-A0A6B3DYY0-F1
#
_entry.id   AF-A0A6B3DYY0-F1
#
_cell.length_a   1.000
_cell.length_b   1.000
_cell.length_c   1.000
_cell.angle_alpha   90.00
_cell.angle_beta   90.00
_cell.angle_gamma   90.00
#
_symmetry.space_group_name_H-M   'P 1'
#
loop_
_entity.id
_entity.type
_entity.pdbx_description
1 polymer ?
#
loop_
_entity_poly.entity_id
_entity_poly.type
_entity_poly.pdbx_seq_one_letter_code
_entity_poly.pdbx_strand_id
1 'polypeptide(L)' 'MDDASMVGLVGRVTGTIGPGLVGEVIVRVRGGAEHFLAYPADGETRFERGTVVLVVEHLPPRTVYVEAVYGG' A
#
# COMPACT_ATOMS: atom_id res chain seq x y z
N MET A 1 -14.82 -17.10 -7.19
CA MET A 1 -14.84 -15.80 -7.88
C MET A 1 -13.77 -14.99 -7.19
N ASP A 2 -12.66 -14.82 -7.89
CA ASP A 2 -11.33 -14.63 -7.31
C ASP A 2 -11.34 -13.64 -6.15
N ASP A 3 -10.84 -14.09 -5.01
CA ASP A 3 -10.48 -13.27 -3.86
C ASP A 3 -8.96 -13.13 -3.95
N ALA A 4 -8.50 -12.34 -4.94
CA ALA A 4 -7.08 -12.15 -5.14
C ALA A 4 -6.64 -11.31 -3.96
N SER A 5 -6.03 -11.98 -2.99
CA SER A 5 -5.50 -11.33 -1.81
C SER A 5 -4.62 -10.17 -2.26
N MET A 6 -4.94 -8.99 -1.76
CA MET A 6 -4.12 -7.79 -1.97
C MET A 6 -2.77 -7.92 -1.25
N VAL A 7 -2.71 -8.75 -0.21
CA VAL A 7 -1.49 -9.04 0.55
C VAL A 7 -0.46 -9.70 -0.37
N GLY A 8 0.77 -9.23 -0.29
CA GLY A 8 1.89 -9.68 -1.13
C GLY A 8 2.02 -8.92 -2.45
N LEU A 9 1.04 -8.07 -2.80
CA LEU A 9 1.16 -7.22 -3.98
C LEU A 9 2.02 -5.99 -3.70
N VAL A 10 2.76 -5.56 -4.72
CA VAL A 10 3.58 -4.35 -4.67
C VAL A 10 2.78 -3.17 -5.22
N GLY A 11 2.79 -2.07 -4.46
CA GLY A 11 2.19 -0.79 -4.82
C GLY A 11 3.24 0.29 -5.02
N ARG A 12 2.83 1.38 -5.68
CA ARG A 12 3.62 2.62 -5.74
C ARG A 12 2.88 3.75 -5.03
N VAL A 13 3.57 4.45 -4.16
CA VAL A 13 3.01 5.59 -3.40
C VAL A 13 2.67 6.73 -4.35
N THR A 14 1.41 7.16 -4.33
CA THR A 14 0.86 8.30 -5.09
C THR A 14 0.52 9.48 -4.19
N GLY A 15 0.37 9.27 -2.89
CA GLY A 15 0.29 10.30 -1.85
C GLY A 15 1.11 9.89 -0.62
N THR A 16 1.91 10.81 -0.07
CA THR A 16 2.82 10.54 1.05
C THR A 16 2.10 9.83 2.20
N ILE A 17 2.70 8.76 2.71
CA ILE A 17 2.22 7.94 3.83
C ILE A 17 3.12 8.23 5.03
N GLY A 18 2.57 8.31 6.24
CA GLY A 18 3.40 8.44 7.44
C GLY A 18 2.60 8.41 8.74
N PRO A 19 3.27 8.63 9.89
CA PRO A 19 2.61 8.65 11.20
C PRO A 19 1.43 9.62 11.23
N GLY A 20 0.24 9.11 11.55
CA GLY A 20 -0.99 9.92 11.58
C GLY A 20 -1.42 10.51 10.24
N LEU A 21 -0.77 10.15 9.13
CA LEU A 21 -1.04 10.64 7.78
C LEU A 21 -1.46 9.47 6.88
N VAL A 22 -2.74 9.49 6.50
CA VAL A 22 -3.26 8.58 5.48
C VAL A 22 -2.69 8.99 4.13
N GLY A 23 -1.94 8.08 3.50
CA GLY A 23 -1.45 8.27 2.16
C GLY A 23 -2.22 7.45 1.14
N GLU A 24 -1.64 7.31 -0.04
CA GLU A 24 -2.26 6.58 -1.14
C GLU A 24 -1.22 5.76 -1.91
N VAL A 25 -1.63 4.57 -2.33
CA VAL A 25 -0.87 3.73 -3.26
C VAL A 25 -1.71 3.34 -4.46
N ILE A 26 -1.05 3.16 -5.60
CA ILE A 26 -1.63 2.47 -6.75
C ILE A 26 -1.07 1.05 -6.83
N VAL A 27 -1.95 0.05 -6.89
CA VAL A 27 -1.61 -1.38 -6.96
C VAL A 27 -2.11 -1.96 -8.27
N ARG A 28 -1.29 -2.78 -8.93
CA ARG A 28 -1.71 -3.49 -10.15
C ARG A 28 -2.53 -4.72 -9.78
N VAL A 29 -3.77 -4.76 -10.25
CA VAL A 29 -4.72 -5.86 -10.02
C VAL A 29 -5.41 -6.22 -11.32
N ARG A 30 -5.61 -7.52 -11.59
CA ARG A 30 -6.46 -8.11 -12.66
C ARG A 30 -6.65 -7.24 -13.93
N GLY A 31 -5.57 -6.99 -14.66
CA GLY A 31 -5.64 -6.27 -15.94
C GLY A 31 -5.77 -4.75 -15.83
N GLY A 32 -5.71 -4.19 -14.63
CA GLY A 32 -5.79 -2.76 -14.36
C GLY A 32 -4.89 -2.31 -13.21
N ALA A 33 -5.24 -1.16 -12.66
CA ALA A 33 -4.61 -0.60 -11.48
C ALA A 33 -5.70 0.03 -10.61
N GLU A 34 -5.58 -0.10 -9.30
CA GLU A 34 -6.54 0.46 -8.36
C GLU A 34 -5.82 1.26 -7.27
N HIS A 35 -6.47 2.34 -6.84
CA HIS A 35 -6.01 3.21 -5.76
C HIS A 35 -6.53 2.72 -4.41
N PHE A 36 -5.64 2.67 -3.42
CA PHE A 36 -5.92 2.30 -2.04
C PHE A 36 -5.42 3.39 -1.09
N LEU A 37 -6.18 3.62 -0.02
CA LEU A 37 -5.70 4.31 1.16
C LEU A 37 -4.62 3.47 1.83
N ALA A 38 -3.53 4.10 2.22
CA ALA A 38 -2.38 3.39 2.75
C ALA A 38 -1.91 3.95 4.09
N TYR A 39 -1.59 3.03 4.99
CA TYR A 39 -1.01 3.28 6.30
C TYR A 39 0.34 2.56 6.42
N PRO A 40 1.31 3.10 7.16
CA PRO A 40 2.51 2.35 7.49
C PRO A 40 2.15 1.21 8.44
N ALA A 41 2.60 -0.01 8.14
CA ALA A 41 2.28 -1.20 8.93
C ALA A 41 2.83 -1.11 10.37
N ASP A 42 3.96 -0.43 10.56
CA ASP A 42 4.56 -0.16 11.87
C ASP A 42 3.99 1.09 12.56
N GLY A 43 3.10 1.84 11.90
CA GLY A 43 2.54 3.10 12.40
C GLY A 43 3.47 4.31 12.32
N GLU A 44 4.74 4.12 11.97
CA GLU A 44 5.81 5.12 12.16
C GLU A 44 6.59 5.47 10.87
N THR A 45 6.75 4.51 9.95
CA THR A 45 7.55 4.74 8.75
C THR A 45 6.89 5.73 7.81
N ARG A 46 7.68 6.64 7.25
CA ARG A 46 7.24 7.56 6.19
C ARG A 46 7.65 7.07 4.81
N PHE A 47 6.71 7.11 3.87
CA PHE A 47 6.95 6.80 2.46
C PHE A 47 6.59 7.99 1.58
N GLU A 48 7.57 8.48 0.82
CA GLU A 48 7.36 9.58 -0.12
C GLU A 48 6.75 9.11 -1.45
N ARG A 49 6.19 10.05 -2.22
CA ARG A 49 5.65 9.76 -3.56
C ARG A 49 6.69 9.06 -4.44
N GLY A 50 6.25 8.02 -5.16
CA GLY A 50 7.11 7.21 -6.01
C GLY A 50 7.77 6.03 -5.29
N THR A 51 7.75 5.99 -3.95
CA THR A 51 8.27 4.84 -3.18
C THR A 51 7.50 3.57 -3.54
N VAL A 52 8.24 2.46 -3.65
CA VAL A 52 7.67 1.13 -3.89
C VAL A 52 7.47 0.45 -2.55
N VAL A 53 6.27 -0.06 -2.31
CA VAL A 53 5.87 -0.65 -1.01
C VAL A 53 5.18 -1.99 -1.19
N LEU A 54 5.29 -2.86 -0.20
CA LEU A 54 4.61 -4.15 -0.15
C LEU A 54 3.33 -4.03 0.66
N VAL A 55 2.21 -4.55 0.14
CA VAL A 55 0.97 -4.68 0.92
C VAL A 55 1.10 -5.89 1.85
N VAL A 56 1.02 -5.65 3.16
CA VAL A 56 1.10 -6.70 4.20
C VAL A 56 -0.24 -7.01 4.83
N GLU A 57 -1.18 -6.07 4.78
CA GLU A 57 -2.56 -6.28 5.23
C GLU A 57 -3.52 -5.50 4.33
N HIS A 58 -4.71 -6.07 4.14
CA HIS A 58 -5.79 -5.44 3.39
C HIS A 58 -7.06 -5.45 4.22
N LEU A 59 -7.58 -4.25 4.46
CA LEU A 59 -8.89 -4.02 5.06
C LEU A 59 -9.85 -3.58 3.94
N PRO A 60 -10.76 -4.47 3.51
CA PRO A 60 -11.72 -4.15 2.46
C PRO A 60 -12.56 -2.91 2.82
N PRO A 61 -12.94 -2.09 1.82
CA PRO A 61 -12.74 -2.32 0.39
C PRO A 61 -11.47 -1.69 -0.21
N ARG A 62 -10.86 -0.69 0.44
CA ARG A 62 -9.84 0.18 -0.19
C ARG A 62 -8.72 0.61 0.76
N THR A 63 -8.50 -0.11 1.86
CA THR A 63 -7.44 0.23 2.82
C THR A 63 -6.39 -0.86 2.86
N VAL A 64 -5.13 -0.46 2.81
CA VAL A 64 -3.98 -1.36 2.93
C VAL A 64 -3.00 -0.85 3.97
N TYR A 65 -2.32 -1.79 4.62
CA TYR A 65 -1.10 -1.49 5.37
C TYR A 65 0.10 -1.92 4.55
N VAL A 66 1.14 -1.10 4.59
CA VAL A 66 2.31 -1.27 3.74
C VAL A 66 3.62 -1.16 4.49
N GLU A 67 4.62 -1.84 3.96
CA GLU A 67 6.01 -1.76 4.41
C GLU A 67 6.96 -1.49 3.24
N ALA A 68 8.22 -1.15 3.54
CA ALA A 68 9.26 -1.01 2.53
C ALA A 68 9.58 -2.37 1.89
N VAL A 69 9.70 -2.42 0.56
CA VAL A 69 10.06 -3.67 -0.16
C VAL A 69 11.49 -4.13 0.17
N TYR A 70 12.38 -3.19 0.45
CA TYR A 70 13.75 -3.46 0.87
C TYR A 70 13.90 -2.95 2.29
N GLY A 71 14.25 -3.85 3.21
CA GLY A 71 14.64 -3.44 4.56
C GLY A 71 15.79 -2.44 4.47
N GLY A 72 15.62 -1.29 5.14
CA GLY A 72 16.73 -0.36 5.39
C GLY A 72 17.72 -0.94 6.38
#